data_AF-A0A532TMD4-F1
#
_entry.id   AF-A0A532TMD4-F1
#
_cell.length_a   1.000
_cell.length_b   1.000
_cell.length_c   1.000
_cell.angle_alpha   90.00
_cell.angle_beta   90.00
_cell.angle_gamma   90.00
#
_symmetry.space_group_name_H-M   'P 1'
#
loop_
_entity.id
_entity.type
_entity.pdbx_description
1 polymer ?
#
loop_
_entity_poly.entity_id
_entity_poly.type
_entity_poly.pdbx_seq_one_letter_code
_entity_poly.pdbx_strand_id
1 'polypeptide(L)' 'MDDKKPIPEEVALQICEEVRELNKKKKFSLAKGQCWGCMKYSQKKNDIRHRCIFGEENNRGCYLVNKIFDSKY' A
#
# COMPACT_ATOMS: atom_id res chain seq x y z
N MET A 1 -16.52 -2.79 -14.63
CA MET A 1 -15.28 -2.93 -13.84
C MET A 1 -14.37 -1.80 -14.29
N ASP A 2 -13.94 -0.90 -13.41
CA ASP A 2 -12.95 0.11 -13.79
C ASP A 2 -11.65 -0.61 -14.17
N ASP A 3 -11.29 -0.61 -15.46
CA ASP A 3 -10.08 -1.20 -16.05
C ASP A 3 -8.82 -0.45 -15.60
N LYS A 4 -8.58 -0.37 -14.29
CA LYS A 4 -7.38 0.23 -13.75
C LYS A 4 -6.21 -0.70 -14.00
N LYS A 5 -5.13 -0.14 -14.56
CA LYS A 5 -3.91 -0.88 -14.87
C LYS A 5 -3.42 -1.65 -13.62
N PRO A 6 -3.04 -2.93 -13.77
CA PRO A 6 -2.42 -3.68 -12.70
C PRO A 6 -1.11 -3.02 -12.28
N ILE A 7 -0.82 -3.07 -10.98
CA ILE A 7 0.42 -2.51 -10.44
C ILE A 7 1.44 -3.65 -10.40
N PRO A 8 2.60 -3.54 -11.09
CA PRO A 8 3.66 -4.52 -10.94
C PRO A 8 4.07 -4.66 -9.48
N GLU A 9 4.32 -5.88 -9.02
CA GLU A 9 4.59 -6.18 -7.61
C GLU A 9 5.72 -5.31 -7.02
N GLU A 10 6.83 -5.22 -7.73
CA GLU A 10 8.00 -4.43 -7.32
C GLU A 10 7.64 -2.95 -7.16
N VAL A 11 6.83 -2.41 -8.08
CA VAL A 11 6.36 -1.03 -8.05
C VAL A 11 5.38 -0.82 -6.88
N ALA A 12 4.46 -1.77 -6.63
CA ALA A 12 3.55 -1.71 -5.49
C ALA A 12 4.29 -1.71 -4.16
N LEU A 13 5.34 -2.53 -4.03
CA LEU A 13 6.21 -2.60 -2.86
C LEU A 13 7.02 -1.32 -2.68
N GLN A 14 7.61 -0.79 -3.75
CA GLN A 14 8.37 0.46 -3.71
C GLN A 14 7.48 1.62 -3.25
N ILE A 15 6.30 1.79 -3.85
CA ILE A 15 5.34 2.83 -3.47
C ILE A 15 4.87 2.62 -2.02
N CYS A 16 4.63 1.38 -1.60
CA CYS A 16 4.26 1.08 -0.22
C CYS A 16 5.31 1.57 0.77
N GLU A 17 6.60 1.36 0.48
CA GLU A 17 7.69 1.83 1.35
C GLU A 17 7.78 3.36 1.38
N GLU A 18 7.67 4.02 0.22
CA GLU A 18 7.61 5.49 0.12
C GLU A 18 6.46 6.07 0.98
N VAL A 19 5.25 5.50 0.86
CA VAL A 19 4.08 5.90 1.64
C VAL A 19 4.32 5.74 3.13
N ARG A 20 4.91 4.62 3.55
CA ARG A 20 5.17 4.33 4.96
C ARG A 20 6.16 5.34 5.55
N GLU A 21 7.26 5.61 4.86
CA GLU A 21 8.26 6.58 5.33
C GLU A 21 7.71 8.01 5.37
N LEU A 22 6.91 8.42 4.38
CA LEU A 22 6.25 9.72 4.38
C LEU A 22 5.25 9.88 5.54
N ASN A 23 4.51 8.83 5.89
CA ASN A 23 3.49 8.89 6.94
C ASN A 23 4.03 8.60 8.34
N LYS A 24 5.21 7.98 8.47
CA LYS A 24 5.91 7.74 9.75
C LYS A 24 6.13 9.03 10.55
N LYS A 25 6.44 10.13 9.84
CA LYS A 25 6.70 11.46 10.42
C LYS A 25 5.44 12.26 10.77
N LYS A 26 4.25 11.83 10.32
CA LYS A 26 3.00 12.55 10.60
C LYS A 26 2.49 12.21 12.00
N LYS A 27 2.01 13.18 12.77
CA LYS A 27 1.50 12.94 14.14
C LYS A 27 0.14 12.24 14.12
N PHE A 28 -0.83 12.79 13.39
CA PHE A 28 -2.17 12.23 13.23
C PHE A 28 -2.63 12.38 11.77
N SER A 29 -2.83 11.25 11.08
CA SER A 29 -3.43 11.25 9.74
C SER A 29 -4.09 9.90 9.46
N LEU A 30 -5.17 9.90 8.66
CA LEU A 30 -5.82 8.68 8.20
C LEU A 30 -4.85 7.76 7.47
N ALA A 31 -3.94 8.32 6.68
CA ALA A 31 -2.90 7.58 5.97
C ALA A 31 -1.95 6.83 6.92
N LYS A 32 -1.55 7.46 8.03
CA LYS A 32 -0.76 6.80 9.09
C LYS A 32 -1.56 5.70 9.78
N GLY A 33 -2.85 5.93 10.04
CA GLY A 33 -3.76 4.92 10.59
C GLY A 33 -3.87 3.69 9.69
N GLN A 34 -4.06 3.89 8.38
CA GLN A 34 -4.08 2.82 7.39
C GLN A 34 -2.76 2.05 7.34
N CYS A 35 -1.61 2.75 7.32
CA CYS A 35 -0.30 2.10 7.33
C CYS A 35 -0.08 1.28 8.61
N TRP A 36 -0.45 1.82 9.77
CA TRP A 36 -0.36 1.12 11.04
C TRP A 36 -1.23 -0.14 11.05
N GLY A 37 -2.51 -0.02 10.64
CA GLY A 37 -3.43 -1.16 10.55
C GLY A 37 -2.87 -2.23 9.61
N CYS A 38 -2.39 -1.82 8.44
CA CYS A 38 -1.80 -2.74 7.48
C CYS A 38 -0.63 -3.56 8.06
N MET A 39 0.27 -2.90 8.78
CA MET A 39 1.42 -3.57 9.42
C MET A 39 1.04 -4.35 10.69
N LYS A 40 -0.03 -3.95 11.39
CA LYS A 40 -0.53 -4.64 12.59
C LYS A 40 -1.23 -5.94 12.23
N TYR A 41 -1.99 -5.96 11.13
CA TYR A 41 -2.79 -7.10 10.68
C TYR A 41 -2.10 -7.96 9.62
N SER A 42 -0.92 -7.57 9.12
CA SER A 42 -0.09 -8.49 8.34
C SER A 42 0.26 -9.70 9.22
N GLN A 43 -0.33 -10.85 8.90
CA GLN A 43 -0.38 -12.04 9.77
C GLN A 43 1.01 -12.57 10.17
N LYS A 44 2.05 -12.27 9.37
CA LYS A 44 3.43 -12.65 9.63
C LYS A 44 4.36 -11.45 9.52
N LYS A 45 5.20 -11.28 10.54
CA LYS A 45 6.32 -10.33 10.50
C LYS A 45 7.22 -10.69 9.31
N ASN A 46 7.46 -9.74 8.42
CA ASN A 46 8.20 -9.88 7.15
C ASN A 46 7.47 -10.59 5.99
N ASP A 47 6.20 -10.93 6.13
CA ASP A 47 5.43 -11.50 5.02
C ASP A 47 4.82 -10.37 4.17
N ILE A 48 5.47 -10.11 3.04
CA ILE A 48 5.02 -9.08 2.12
C ILE A 48 3.66 -9.44 1.50
N ARG A 49 3.39 -10.73 1.25
CA ARG A 49 2.19 -11.22 0.54
C ARG A 49 0.91 -11.04 1.36
N HIS A 50 1.01 -10.92 2.67
CA HIS A 50 -0.13 -10.63 3.55
C HIS A 50 -0.32 -9.13 3.82
N ARG A 51 0.40 -8.25 3.12
CA ARG A 51 0.17 -6.80 3.19
C ARG A 51 -1.05 -6.40 2.37
N CYS A 52 -1.65 -5.27 2.74
CA CYS A 52 -2.85 -4.74 2.11
C CYS A 52 -2.73 -4.55 0.60
N ILE A 53 -1.54 -4.27 0.05
CA ILE A 53 -1.33 -4.17 -1.39
C ILE A 53 -1.77 -5.43 -2.15
N PHE A 54 -1.66 -6.61 -1.53
CA PHE A 54 -2.05 -7.89 -2.11
C PHE A 54 -3.45 -8.37 -1.64
N GLY A 55 -4.20 -7.52 -0.95
CA GLY A 55 -5.56 -7.83 -0.48
C GLY A 55 -6.61 -7.86 -1.61
N GLU A 56 -6.24 -7.40 -2.80
CA GLU A 56 -7.05 -7.46 -4.02
C GLU A 56 -6.19 -7.99 -5.18
N GLU A 57 -6.87 -8.43 -6.23
CA GLU A 57 -6.22 -8.74 -7.50
C GLU A 57 -5.41 -7.54 -8.03
N ASN A 58 -4.46 -7.80 -8.92
CA ASN A 58 -3.68 -6.77 -9.60
C ASN A 58 -2.84 -5.85 -8.67
N ASN A 59 -2.59 -6.29 -7.43
CA ASN A 59 -1.81 -5.58 -6.40
C ASN A 59 -2.41 -4.20 -6.01
N ARG A 60 -3.74 -4.09 -6.05
CA ARG A 60 -4.47 -2.82 -5.82
C ARG A 60 -5.18 -2.71 -4.47
N GLY A 61 -4.89 -3.58 -3.50
CA GLY A 61 -5.63 -3.58 -2.23
C GLY A 61 -5.30 -2.42 -1.27
N CYS A 62 -4.36 -1.53 -1.61
CA CYS A 62 -4.02 -0.36 -0.79
C CYS A 62 -4.34 0.95 -1.53
N TYR A 63 -5.33 1.69 -1.00
CA TYR A 63 -5.75 2.99 -1.54
C TYR A 63 -4.59 4.00 -1.71
N LEU A 64 -3.67 4.10 -0.76
CA LEU A 64 -2.55 5.05 -0.84
C LEU A 64 -1.57 4.69 -1.97
N VAL A 65 -1.34 3.39 -2.18
CA VAL A 65 -0.48 2.89 -3.26
C VAL A 65 -1.15 3.15 -4.60
N ASN A 66 -2.43 2.79 -4.73
CA ASN A 66 -3.23 3.07 -5.91
C ASN A 66 -3.20 4.54 -6.31
N LYS A 67 -3.44 5.43 -5.34
CA LYS A 67 -3.45 6.88 -5.59
C LYS A 67 -2.11 7.40 -6.11
N ILE A 68 -0.99 6.88 -5.60
CA ILE A 68 0.34 7.30 -6.07
C ILE A 68 0.64 6.70 -7.43
N PHE A 69 0.29 5.43 -7.66
CA PHE A 69 0.51 4.78 -8.94
C PHE A 69 -0.27 5.49 -10.05
N ASP A 70 -1.58 5.70 -9.85
CA ASP A 70 -2.46 6.38 -10.82
C ASP A 70 -2.06 7.84 -11.07
N SER A 71 -1.25 8.44 -10.19
CA SER A 71 -0.71 9.80 -10.37
C SER A 71 0.65 9.82 -11.06
N LYS A 72 1.39 8.71 -11.10
CA LYS A 72 2.76 8.62 -11.63
C LYS A 72 2.85 7.86 -12.96
N TYR A 73 1.86 7.01 -13.29
CA TYR A 73 1.87 6.05 -14.41
C TYR A 73 0.51 5.97 -15.13
#